data_AF-A0A7X7MRT4-F1
#
_entry.id   AF-A0A7X7MRT4-F1
#
_cell.length_a   1.000
_cell.length_b   1.000
_cell.length_c   1.000
_cell.angle_alpha   90.00
_cell.angle_beta   90.00
_cell.angle_gamma   90.00
#
_symmetry.space_group_name_H-M   'P 1'
#
loop_
_entity.id
_entity.type
_entity.pdbx_description
1 polymer ?
#
loop_
_entity_poly.entity_id
_entity_poly.type
_entity_poly.pdbx_seq_one_letter_code
_entity_poly.pdbx_strand_id
1 'polypeptide(L)'
;VAGSRPRAVRALLAFGGVACDELDIEWIALPFDREALKREYGVPWYPVIDRTRCSGCGTCHDYCLFSAYAQEPRAVPAERVRVTAPLNCKTGCPACARLCPEAALIFPFCAEAELNGEIETPQRRSPEALADALGNDPMRVLAERRAKKGLIDRQKFDQAEKDRILHSGVL
;
A
#
# COMPACT_ATOMS: atom_id res chain seq x y z
N VAL A 1 -17.10 22.45 1.72
CA VAL A 1 -16.32 21.35 2.33
C VAL A 1 -15.10 21.11 1.46
N ALA A 2 -14.04 21.88 1.68
CA ALA A 2 -12.76 21.68 0.99
C ALA A 2 -12.03 20.56 1.76
N GLY A 3 -11.95 19.36 1.16
CA GLY A 3 -11.14 18.28 1.71
C GLY A 3 -9.71 18.46 1.24
N SER A 4 -8.86 19.06 2.06
CA SER A 4 -7.43 19.20 1.77
C SER A 4 -6.69 17.94 2.28
N ARG A 5 -5.82 17.34 1.46
CA ARG A 5 -5.02 16.15 1.82
C ARG A 5 -3.51 16.46 1.81
N PRO A 6 -3.03 17.43 2.59
CA PRO A 6 -1.63 17.89 2.51
C PRO A 6 -0.65 16.76 2.81
N ARG A 7 -1.05 15.85 3.69
CA ARG A 7 -0.29 14.67 4.07
C ARG A 7 -0.09 13.69 2.91
N ALA A 8 -1.14 13.46 2.11
CA ALA A 8 -1.07 12.60 0.94
C ALA A 8 -0.12 13.16 -0.11
N VAL A 9 -0.13 14.48 -0.30
CA VAL A 9 0.72 15.09 -1.32
C VAL A 9 2.18 15.14 -0.89
N ARG A 10 2.49 15.50 0.36
CA ARG A 10 3.87 15.39 0.86
C ARG A 10 4.41 13.97 0.68
N ALA A 11 3.60 12.95 0.96
CA ALA A 11 4.00 11.57 0.74
C ALA A 11 4.17 11.20 -0.76
N LEU A 12 3.34 11.74 -1.66
CA LEU A 12 3.47 11.56 -3.11
C LEU A 12 4.72 12.26 -3.67
N LEU A 13 4.98 13.50 -3.26
CA LEU A 13 6.17 14.25 -3.66
C LEU A 13 7.44 13.55 -3.18
N ALA A 14 7.46 13.13 -1.91
CA ALA A 14 8.56 12.35 -1.36
C ALA A 14 8.74 11.00 -2.10
N PHE A 15 7.65 10.33 -2.49
CA PHE A 15 7.70 9.11 -3.29
C PHE A 15 8.28 9.36 -4.68
N GLY A 16 7.97 10.50 -5.31
CA GLY A 16 8.53 10.94 -6.57
C GLY A 16 9.96 11.48 -6.48
N GLY A 17 10.58 11.52 -5.29
CA GLY A 17 11.91 12.07 -5.08
C GLY A 17 11.98 13.60 -5.10
N VAL A 18 10.84 14.27 -4.94
CA VAL A 18 10.76 15.74 -4.86
C VAL A 18 10.88 16.14 -3.39
N ALA A 19 11.93 16.90 -3.05
CA ALA A 19 12.08 17.48 -1.72
C ALA A 19 10.99 18.54 -1.48
N CYS A 20 10.24 18.40 -0.38
CA CYS A 20 9.06 19.22 -0.10
C CYS A 20 9.02 19.78 1.32
N ASP A 21 10.12 19.66 2.07
CA ASP A 21 10.20 20.08 3.48
C ASP A 21 10.19 21.61 3.64
N GLU A 22 10.71 22.33 2.64
CA GLU A 22 10.78 23.80 2.61
C GLU A 22 9.70 24.45 1.75
N LEU A 23 8.84 23.65 1.11
CA LEU A 23 7.78 24.16 0.26
C LEU A 23 6.59 24.60 1.12
N ASP A 24 6.15 25.84 0.92
CA ASP A 24 4.86 26.30 1.40
C ASP A 24 3.77 25.74 0.48
N ILE A 25 3.25 24.58 0.87
CA ILE A 25 2.28 23.85 0.06
C ILE A 25 0.86 24.28 0.46
N GLU A 26 0.38 25.34 -0.20
CA GLU A 26 -1.01 25.80 -0.10
C GLU A 26 -1.89 25.05 -1.12
N TRP A 27 -2.94 24.37 -0.65
CA TRP A 27 -3.77 23.51 -1.48
C TRP A 27 -5.09 24.15 -1.89
N ILE A 28 -5.33 24.19 -3.20
CA ILE A 28 -6.62 24.53 -3.81
C ILE A 28 -7.39 23.22 -4.03
N ALA A 29 -8.12 22.76 -3.01
CA ALA A 29 -8.98 21.57 -3.15
C ALA A 29 -10.19 21.91 -4.02
N LEU A 30 -10.36 21.21 -5.14
CA LEU A 30 -11.47 21.45 -6.04
C LEU A 30 -12.60 20.45 -5.74
N PRO A 31 -13.88 20.84 -5.80
CA PRO A 31 -15.01 19.96 -5.46
C PRO A 31 -15.04 18.63 -6.24
N PHE A 32 -14.43 18.57 -7.43
CA PHE A 32 -14.39 17.37 -8.26
C PHE A 32 -13.41 16.29 -7.76
N ASP A 33 -12.46 16.63 -6.89
CA ASP A 33 -11.44 15.68 -6.43
C ASP A 33 -12.06 14.52 -5.64
N ARG A 34 -13.08 14.78 -4.81
CA ARG A 34 -13.81 13.72 -4.09
C ARG A 34 -14.66 12.85 -5.00
N GLU A 35 -15.23 13.44 -6.05
CA GLU A 35 -16.11 12.71 -6.97
C GLU A 35 -15.29 11.80 -7.90
N ALA A 36 -14.10 12.24 -8.32
CA ALA A 36 -13.16 11.42 -9.07
C ALA A 36 -12.78 10.12 -8.32
N LEU A 37 -12.62 10.20 -7.00
CA LEU A 37 -12.27 9.05 -6.16
C LEU A 37 -13.39 8.03 -5.96
N LYS A 38 -14.64 8.42 -6.21
CA LYS A 38 -15.77 7.49 -6.18
C LYS A 38 -15.85 6.63 -7.44
N ARG A 39 -15.16 7.02 -8.52
CA ARG A 39 -15.10 6.22 -9.75
C ARG A 39 -14.19 5.02 -9.49
N GLU A 40 -14.71 3.81 -9.65
CA GLU A 40 -13.88 2.59 -9.46
C GLU A 40 -12.89 2.38 -10.61
N TYR A 41 -13.25 2.81 -11.82
CA TYR A 41 -12.44 2.59 -13.02
C TYR A 41 -11.44 3.72 -13.27
N GLY A 42 -10.18 3.37 -13.54
CA GLY A 42 -9.12 4.31 -13.92
C GLY A 42 -8.49 5.07 -12.75
N VAL A 43 -8.89 4.79 -11.51
CA VAL A 43 -8.28 5.40 -10.32
C VAL A 43 -6.99 4.67 -9.95
N PRO A 44 -5.84 5.36 -9.88
CA PRO A 44 -4.58 4.72 -9.52
C PRO A 44 -4.64 4.12 -8.12
N TRP A 45 -4.14 2.89 -7.95
CA TRP A 45 -4.13 2.22 -6.65
C TRP A 45 -2.72 1.81 -6.26
N TYR A 46 -2.13 2.55 -5.32
CA TYR A 46 -0.83 2.21 -4.75
C TYR A 46 -0.64 2.91 -3.39
N PRO A 47 0.17 2.33 -2.50
CA PRO A 47 0.52 2.95 -1.23
C PRO A 47 1.67 3.95 -1.41
N VAL A 48 1.66 5.02 -0.62
CA VAL A 48 2.82 5.88 -0.35
C VAL A 48 3.06 5.94 1.17
N ILE A 49 4.28 6.29 1.57
CA ILE A 49 4.71 6.28 2.98
C ILE A 49 4.92 7.72 3.44
N ASP A 50 4.22 8.10 4.49
CA ASP A 50 4.51 9.31 5.25
C ASP A 50 5.80 9.11 6.07
N ARG A 51 6.88 9.73 5.61
CA ARG A 51 8.22 9.60 6.20
C ARG A 51 8.33 10.26 7.58
N THR A 52 7.49 11.24 7.88
CA THR A 52 7.49 11.93 9.18
C THR A 52 6.94 11.06 10.30
N ARG A 53 6.15 10.03 9.95
CA ARG A 53 5.51 9.11 10.91
C ARG A 53 6.06 7.69 10.87
N CYS A 54 6.67 7.26 9.78
CA CYS A 54 7.12 5.89 9.63
C CYS A 54 8.25 5.55 10.63
N SER A 55 8.02 4.58 11.50
CA SER A 55 9.05 4.05 12.41
C SER A 55 9.98 3.01 11.77
N GLY A 56 9.67 2.57 10.54
CA GLY A 56 10.41 1.49 9.88
C GLY A 56 10.13 0.09 10.44
N CYS A 57 8.99 -0.12 11.12
CA CYS A 57 8.67 -1.36 11.81
C CYS A 57 8.52 -2.62 10.92
N GLY A 58 8.38 -2.46 9.60
CA GLY A 58 8.30 -3.59 8.67
C GLY A 58 6.92 -4.26 8.54
N THR A 59 5.94 -3.97 9.41
CA THR A 59 4.62 -4.63 9.40
C THR A 59 3.93 -4.61 8.03
N CYS A 60 4.05 -3.50 7.29
CA CYS A 60 3.49 -3.40 5.94
C CYS A 60 4.22 -4.28 4.91
N HIS A 61 5.55 -4.36 5.02
CA HIS A 61 6.35 -5.29 4.24
C HIS A 61 5.95 -6.71 4.56
N ASP A 62 5.71 -7.07 5.82
CA ASP A 62 5.44 -8.45 6.22
C ASP A 62 4.00 -8.89 5.95
N TYR A 63 3.06 -7.95 5.94
CA TYR A 63 1.65 -8.25 5.67
C TYR A 63 1.33 -8.34 4.16
N CYS A 64 2.03 -7.56 3.32
CA CYS A 64 1.68 -7.45 1.90
C CYS A 64 1.91 -8.75 1.10
N LEU A 65 0.86 -9.43 0.68
CA LEU A 65 0.99 -10.64 -0.16
C LEU A 65 1.53 -10.36 -1.57
N PHE A 66 1.44 -9.11 -2.04
CA PHE A 66 1.78 -8.73 -3.41
C PHE A 66 3.20 -8.18 -3.57
N SER A 67 3.99 -8.15 -2.49
CA SER A 67 5.38 -7.67 -2.53
C SER A 67 5.52 -6.25 -3.10
N ALA A 68 4.59 -5.36 -2.73
CA ALA A 68 4.65 -3.95 -3.12
C ALA A 68 5.79 -3.19 -2.40
N TYR A 69 6.26 -3.73 -1.28
CA TYR A 69 7.30 -3.14 -0.44
C TYR A 69 8.58 -3.97 -0.45
N ALA A 70 9.70 -3.30 -0.22
CA ALA A 70 10.97 -3.91 0.17
C ALA A 70 11.41 -3.37 1.54
N GLN A 71 12.13 -4.19 2.29
CA GLN A 71 12.77 -3.81 3.54
C GLN A 71 14.28 -3.92 3.41
N GLU A 72 15.00 -2.84 3.74
CA GLU A 72 16.46 -2.75 3.63
C GLU A 72 17.07 -2.22 4.94
N PRO A 73 18.26 -2.70 5.33
CA PRO A 73 18.98 -2.15 6.46
C PRO A 73 19.50 -0.74 6.10
N ARG A 74 18.82 0.29 6.63
CA ARG A 74 19.19 1.70 6.48
C ARG A 74 19.43 2.36 7.84
N ALA A 75 20.33 3.35 7.83
CA ALA A 75 20.65 4.15 9.01
C ALA A 75 19.42 4.90 9.54
N VAL A 76 18.62 5.47 8.65
CA VAL A 76 17.38 6.18 8.99
C VAL A 76 16.22 5.18 9.10
N PRO A 77 15.58 5.03 10.28
CA PRO A 77 14.50 4.05 10.48
C PRO A 77 13.33 4.23 9.50
N ALA A 78 12.89 5.46 9.27
CA ALA A 78 11.80 5.79 8.35
C ALA A 78 12.05 5.37 6.89
N GLU A 79 13.31 5.09 6.52
CA GLU A 79 13.67 4.62 5.19
C GLU A 79 13.82 3.11 5.07
N ARG A 80 13.81 2.37 6.19
CA ARG A 80 14.02 0.92 6.19
C ARG A 80 12.98 0.17 5.37
N VAL A 81 11.81 0.76 5.15
CA VAL A 81 10.78 0.21 4.26
C VAL A 81 10.52 1.17 3.10
N ARG A 82 10.46 0.64 1.88
CA ARG A 82 10.18 1.40 0.66
C ARG A 82 9.13 0.70 -0.18
N VAL A 83 8.30 1.48 -0.87
CA VAL A 83 7.39 0.98 -1.90
C VAL A 83 8.23 0.84 -3.17
N THR A 84 8.52 -0.39 -3.60
CA THR A 84 9.39 -0.68 -4.75
C THR A 84 8.62 -1.18 -5.96
N ALA A 85 7.47 -1.80 -5.73
CA ALA A 85 6.58 -2.28 -6.79
C ALA A 85 5.15 -1.78 -6.56
N PRO A 86 4.90 -0.46 -6.71
CA PRO A 86 3.59 0.14 -6.42
C PRO A 86 2.46 -0.50 -7.23
N LEU A 87 2.72 -0.85 -8.49
CA LEU A 87 1.75 -1.48 -9.40
C LEU A 87 1.41 -2.93 -9.03
N ASN A 88 2.19 -3.57 -8.15
CA ASN A 88 1.81 -4.88 -7.63
C ASN A 88 0.70 -4.78 -6.57
N CYS A 89 0.39 -3.60 -6.05
CA CYS A 89 -0.66 -3.45 -5.05
C CYS A 89 -2.02 -3.84 -5.66
N LYS A 90 -2.70 -4.83 -5.07
CA LYS A 90 -4.04 -5.22 -5.51
C LYS A 90 -5.01 -4.05 -5.34
N THR A 91 -5.65 -3.64 -6.44
CA THR A 91 -6.70 -2.63 -6.45
C THR A 91 -7.75 -2.89 -5.37
N GLY A 92 -8.07 -1.85 -4.59
CA GLY A 92 -9.04 -1.92 -3.50
C GLY A 92 -8.57 -2.62 -2.22
N CYS A 93 -7.28 -2.99 -2.09
CA CYS A 93 -6.74 -3.62 -0.88
C CYS A 93 -5.86 -2.67 -0.05
N PRO A 94 -6.42 -1.96 0.97
CA PRO A 94 -5.64 -1.07 1.84
C PRO A 94 -5.27 -1.73 3.18
N ALA A 95 -5.35 -3.06 3.27
CA ALA A 95 -5.25 -3.80 4.54
C ALA A 95 -3.94 -3.52 5.31
N CYS A 96 -2.81 -3.37 4.60
CA CYS A 96 -1.54 -3.01 5.23
C CYS A 96 -1.59 -1.63 5.93
N ALA A 97 -2.35 -0.66 5.43
CA ALA A 97 -2.49 0.65 6.08
C ALA A 97 -3.31 0.59 7.38
N ARG A 98 -4.28 -0.33 7.45
CA ARG A 98 -5.05 -0.60 8.69
C ARG A 98 -4.20 -1.24 9.78
N LEU A 99 -3.06 -1.85 9.41
CA LEU A 99 -2.14 -2.52 10.33
C LEU A 99 -0.90 -1.69 10.66
N CYS A 100 -0.76 -0.50 10.09
CA CYS A 100 0.35 0.38 10.43
C CYS A 100 0.10 0.98 11.83
N PRO A 101 0.98 0.72 12.82
CA PRO A 101 0.80 1.25 14.18
C PRO A 101 0.89 2.78 14.20
N GLU A 102 1.79 3.34 13.38
CA GLU A 102 1.98 4.79 13.25
C GLU A 102 0.98 5.45 12.30
N ALA A 103 0.07 4.69 11.69
CA ALA A 103 -0.82 5.15 10.61
C ALA A 103 -0.06 5.87 9.46
N ALA A 104 1.20 5.48 9.20
CA ALA A 104 2.11 6.13 8.25
C ALA A 104 1.83 5.79 6.76
N LEU A 105 1.10 4.71 6.48
CA LEU A 105 0.74 4.36 5.10
C LEU A 105 -0.45 5.19 4.62
N ILE A 106 -0.35 5.68 3.38
CA ILE A 106 -1.37 6.47 2.74
C ILE A 106 -1.71 5.83 1.39
N PHE A 107 -2.99 5.69 1.09
CA PHE A 107 -3.54 5.36 -0.21
C PHE A 107 -4.22 6.61 -0.76
N PRO A 108 -3.51 7.47 -1.51
CA PRO A 108 -3.99 8.82 -1.86
C PRO A 108 -5.36 8.82 -2.55
N PHE A 109 -5.64 7.75 -3.28
CA PHE A 109 -6.87 7.58 -4.04
C PHE A 109 -7.91 6.66 -3.38
N CYS A 110 -7.73 6.34 -2.10
CA CYS A 110 -8.75 5.64 -1.33
C CYS A 110 -9.89 6.61 -0.94
N ALA A 111 -11.12 6.11 -0.91
CA ALA A 111 -12.27 6.87 -0.44
C ALA A 111 -12.25 7.12 1.08
N GLU A 112 -11.61 6.23 1.86
CA GLU A 112 -11.54 6.30 3.33
C GLU A 112 -10.60 7.42 3.80
N ALA A 113 -11.13 8.39 4.55
CA ALA A 113 -10.40 9.56 5.05
C ALA A 113 -9.22 9.19 5.96
N GLU A 114 -9.35 8.09 6.71
CA GLU A 114 -8.31 7.58 7.60
C GLU A 114 -7.08 7.05 6.84
N LEU A 115 -7.26 6.66 5.58
CA LEU A 115 -6.24 5.98 4.79
C LEU A 115 -5.74 6.84 3.63
N ASN A 116 -6.48 7.87 3.23
CA ASN A 116 -6.15 8.66 2.04
C ASN A 116 -5.34 9.92 2.30
N GLY A 117 -4.98 10.20 3.56
CA GLY A 117 -4.17 11.35 3.95
C GLY A 117 -4.96 12.66 4.07
N GLU A 118 -6.29 12.59 4.15
CA GLU A 118 -7.16 13.72 4.49
C GLU A 118 -7.01 14.16 5.94
N ILE A 119 -6.82 13.22 6.85
CA ILE A 119 -6.52 13.53 8.25
C ILE A 119 -5.02 13.86 8.36
N GLU A 120 -4.70 15.04 8.88
CA GLU A 120 -3.31 15.48 9.11
C GLU A 120 -2.65 14.68 10.24
N THR A 121 -3.38 14.46 11.33
CA THR A 121 -2.92 13.74 12.52
C THR A 121 -3.76 12.49 12.82
N PRO A 122 -3.75 11.45 11.96
CA PRO A 122 -4.51 10.24 12.21
C PRO A 122 -4.06 9.54 13.49
N GLN A 123 -5.00 8.88 14.13
CA GLN A 123 -4.79 8.16 15.38
C GLN A 123 -3.78 7.01 15.18
N ARG A 124 -2.81 6.91 16.10
CA ARG A 124 -1.94 5.73 16.19
C ARG A 124 -2.73 4.55 16.74
N ARG A 125 -2.39 3.35 16.30
CA ARG A 125 -3.07 2.13 16.72
C ARG A 125 -2.28 1.46 17.84
N SER A 126 -2.96 1.15 18.93
CA SER A 126 -2.32 0.49 20.07
C SER A 126 -1.99 -0.97 19.74
N PRO A 127 -1.02 -1.59 20.44
CA PRO A 127 -0.70 -3.00 20.26
C PRO A 127 -1.91 -3.93 20.46
N GLU A 128 -2.78 -3.60 21.42
CA GLU A 128 -3.99 -4.38 21.70
C GLU A 128 -4.98 -4.31 20.52
N ALA A 129 -5.21 -3.11 19.99
CA ALA A 129 -6.07 -2.92 18.82
C ALA A 129 -5.52 -3.63 17.57
N LEU A 130 -4.19 -3.69 17.42
CA LEU A 130 -3.55 -4.47 16.37
C LEU A 130 -3.76 -5.97 16.60
N ALA A 131 -3.57 -6.46 17.82
CA ALA A 131 -3.74 -7.87 18.16
C ALA A 131 -5.18 -8.34 17.88
N ASP A 132 -6.17 -7.55 18.26
CA ASP A 132 -7.59 -7.83 17.99
C ASP A 132 -7.89 -7.87 16.48
N ALA A 133 -7.35 -6.91 15.70
CA ALA A 133 -7.53 -6.87 14.25
C ALA A 133 -6.83 -8.02 13.51
N LEU A 134 -5.76 -8.56 14.11
CA LEU A 134 -4.94 -9.61 13.54
C LEU A 134 -5.48 -11.02 13.87
N GLY A 135 -6.17 -11.19 15.01
CA GLY A 135 -6.62 -12.50 15.47
C GLY A 135 -5.45 -13.43 15.86
N ASN A 136 -5.69 -14.74 16.00
CA ASN A 136 -4.65 -15.69 16.39
C ASN A 136 -3.62 -15.90 15.27
N ASP A 137 -2.57 -15.07 15.29
CA ASP A 137 -1.33 -15.15 14.51
C ASP A 137 -1.48 -15.13 12.96
N PRO A 138 -1.95 -14.01 12.39
CA PRO A 138 -2.07 -13.85 10.94
C PRO A 138 -0.71 -13.70 10.26
N MET A 139 0.34 -13.30 10.99
CA MET A 139 1.68 -13.21 10.45
C MET A 139 2.22 -14.58 10.09
N ARG A 140 1.96 -15.61 10.90
CA ARG A 140 2.22 -17.01 10.55
C ARG A 140 1.46 -17.44 9.30
N VAL A 141 0.15 -17.17 9.22
CA VAL A 141 -0.67 -17.51 8.04
C VAL A 141 -0.15 -16.84 6.76
N LEU A 142 0.28 -15.58 6.85
CA LEU A 142 0.82 -14.85 5.71
C LEU A 142 2.22 -15.34 5.33
N ALA A 143 3.07 -15.67 6.31
CA ALA A 143 4.37 -16.30 6.09
C ALA A 143 4.20 -17.65 5.39
N GLU A 144 3.25 -18.48 5.81
CA GLU A 144 2.90 -19.74 5.13
C GLU A 144 2.44 -19.51 3.69
N ARG A 145 1.58 -18.51 3.45
CA ARG A 145 1.14 -18.14 2.09
C ARG A 145 2.30 -17.66 1.22
N ARG A 146 3.28 -16.95 1.81
CA ARG A 146 4.49 -16.50 1.11
C ARG A 146 5.43 -17.64 0.78
N ALA A 147 5.63 -18.57 1.71
CA ALA A 147 6.39 -19.80 1.43
C ALA A 147 5.76 -20.60 0.28
N LYS A 148 4.42 -20.59 0.19
CA LYS A 148 3.66 -21.18 -0.92
C LYS A 148 3.61 -20.34 -2.19
N LYS A 149 4.10 -19.09 -2.17
CA LYS A 149 4.07 -18.16 -3.33
C LYS A 149 4.97 -18.65 -4.47
N GLY A 150 5.93 -19.53 -4.18
CA GLY A 150 6.71 -20.25 -5.17
C GLY A 150 6.17 -21.65 -5.42
N LEU A 151 5.01 -21.79 -6.05
CA LEU A 151 4.59 -23.07 -6.63
C LEU A 151 3.49 -22.82 -7.67
N ILE A 152 3.88 -22.32 -8.85
CA ILE A 152 3.16 -22.78 -10.04
C ILE A 152 3.33 -24.29 -10.02
N ASP A 153 2.25 -25.00 -9.74
CA ASP A 153 2.20 -26.45 -9.83
C ASP A 153 2.60 -26.80 -11.26
N ARG A 154 3.75 -27.47 -11.39
CA ARG A 154 4.38 -27.77 -12.67
C ARG A 154 3.40 -28.49 -13.60
N GLN A 155 2.56 -29.37 -13.05
CA GLN A 155 1.56 -30.11 -13.80
C GLN A 155 0.43 -29.19 -14.30
N LYS A 156 0.01 -28.23 -13.47
CA LYS A 156 -1.01 -27.24 -13.89
C LYS A 156 -0.47 -26.28 -14.94
N PHE A 157 0.82 -25.94 -14.89
CA PHE A 157 1.47 -25.14 -15.92
C PHE A 157 1.56 -25.90 -17.24
N ASP A 158 2.04 -27.15 -17.20
CA ASP A 158 2.17 -27.99 -18.38
C ASP A 158 0.79 -28.25 -19.01
N GLN A 159 -0.26 -28.40 -18.19
CA GLN A 159 -1.64 -28.52 -18.68
C GLN A 159 -2.14 -27.20 -19.30
N ALA A 160 -1.91 -26.06 -18.65
CA ALA A 160 -2.28 -24.75 -19.20
C ALA A 160 -1.55 -24.45 -20.53
N GLU A 161 -0.30 -24.87 -20.67
CA GLU A 161 0.47 -24.73 -21.91
C GLU A 161 -0.08 -25.63 -23.03
N LYS A 162 -0.45 -26.88 -22.70
CA LYS A 162 -1.14 -27.78 -23.65
C LYS A 162 -2.47 -27.21 -24.10
N ASP A 163 -3.29 -26.72 -23.17
CA ASP A 163 -4.58 -26.12 -23.48
C ASP A 163 -4.41 -24.84 -24.31
N ARG A 164 -3.38 -24.03 -24.01
CA ARG A 164 -3.01 -22.87 -24.83
C ARG A 164 -2.68 -23.29 -26.26
N ILE A 165 -1.84 -24.30 -26.46
CA ILE A 165 -1.49 -24.80 -27.80
C ILE A 165 -2.74 -25.34 -28.52
N LEU A 166 -3.58 -26.11 -27.83
CA LEU A 166 -4.75 -26.75 -28.41
C LEU A 166 -5.86 -25.75 -28.82
N HIS A 167 -6.00 -24.64 -28.07
CA HIS A 167 -7.10 -23.70 -28.24
C HIS A 167 -6.72 -22.32 -28.79
N SER A 168 -5.43 -21.97 -28.87
CA SER A 168 -5.00 -20.68 -29.44
C SER A 168 -4.89 -20.67 -30.97
N GLY A 169 -5.07 -21.81 -31.63
CA GLY A 169 -5.04 -21.91 -33.10
C GLY A 169 -3.67 -21.63 -33.72
N VAL A 170 -2.60 -21.58 -32.92
CA VAL A 170 -1.23 -21.43 -33.40
C VAL A 170 -0.64 -22.82 -33.63
N LEU A 171 -0.72 -23.28 -34.89
CA LEU A 171 0.13 -24.32 -35.45
C LEU A 171 1.30 -23.67 -36.20
#